data_AF-A0A349Z163-F1
#
_entry.id   AF-A0A349Z163-F1
#
_cell.length_a   1.000
_cell.length_b   1.000
_cell.length_c   1.000
_cell.angle_alpha   90.00
_cell.angle_beta   90.00
_cell.angle_gamma   90.00
#
_symmetry.space_group_name_H-M   'P 1'
#
loop_
_entity.id
_entity.type
_entity.pdbx_description
1 polymer ?
#
loop_
_entity_poly.entity_id
_entity_poly.type
_entity_poly.pdbx_seq_one_letter_code
_entity_poly.pdbx_strand_id
1 'polypeptide(L)'
;MPSANYGERVKSLVLHFTAIDYARSVTALVDEGGLSSHYLIPESNDPSDPGGKPRIIQLVDENMRAWHAGRSYWQGRTGLNDHSIGIEIVNVPECERDGAMAPSLAEHGSNRLCFFPDYDPAQIEVVIELVKDIIARHPDIEPTAVVGHSDIAFDRKNDPGPRFPWFELYQAGVGAWYDNETLADYWKTFNEQPASIGLLQSALRAYGYGVIETGIADTSTLNAISAFQMHFLPWHVSGEPDSRTTAAVFALLDKYFPEQKDALLSRYEKERELAIATAESELPSVRRGQVDAVLPDLKPSKRAFVKDRFAFKSYAGRGELIIESDLPASATVSVNGEVLSLDDEFAADNTYRYSLARRTRTGVNTLAVSNIAPAEAQLHIQVPYPELKDNTQAYQNRFTAVDELINQEVAEGFPGAVLLIVKDGEIIKRTAYGYQKRYDENGLPLASPQPMRTDTIFDLASNTKMFATTLALMHLVETGQLDVTQPIKHYLPEYLGAGREARRVSDLLSHQSGYSPSIAFYDPANRLGKRFYSQSRQRTSELLITQAPFEVSNGLNASYSDINFMLLGLIVERITGMPLDRYCEEWLYQPLGLKNTLFNPLQKGHHKGEFAATELRGNTRDGRITFPNIREYTLQG
;
A
#
# COMPACT_ATOMS: atom_id res chain seq x y z
N MET A 1 24.08 29.17 52.06
CA MET A 1 24.65 29.44 50.73
C MET A 1 23.70 28.83 49.70
N PRO A 2 22.98 29.60 48.88
CA PRO A 2 22.17 29.03 47.80
C PRO A 2 23.06 28.38 46.74
N SER A 3 22.62 27.24 46.18
CA SER A 3 23.33 26.53 45.10
C SER A 3 23.04 27.19 43.76
N ALA A 4 24.04 27.30 42.89
CA ALA A 4 23.84 27.68 41.48
C ALA A 4 23.43 26.47 40.59
N ASN A 5 23.43 25.26 41.14
CA ASN A 5 23.06 24.02 40.44
C ASN A 5 21.57 23.73 40.66
N TYR A 6 20.70 24.47 39.99
CA TYR A 6 19.26 24.19 39.91
C TYR A 6 18.75 24.49 38.49
N GLY A 7 17.56 24.02 38.16
CA GLY A 7 16.83 24.40 36.96
C GLY A 7 15.37 24.67 37.30
N GLU A 8 14.62 25.20 36.35
CA GLU A 8 13.21 25.54 36.54
C GLU A 8 12.31 24.30 36.49
N ARG A 9 11.17 24.38 37.19
CA ARG A 9 10.19 23.26 37.24
C ARG A 9 9.43 23.09 35.93
N VAL A 10 9.14 24.20 35.27
CA VAL A 10 8.45 24.22 33.97
C VAL A 10 9.46 23.87 32.89
N LYS A 11 9.14 22.85 32.10
CA LYS A 11 10.00 22.29 31.04
C LYS A 11 9.31 22.21 29.68
N SER A 12 8.02 22.53 29.61
CA SER A 12 7.24 22.41 28.37
C SER A 12 6.11 23.41 28.35
N LEU A 13 5.63 23.71 27.15
CA LEU A 13 4.46 24.54 26.91
C LEU A 13 3.49 23.77 26.03
N VAL A 14 2.25 23.64 26.47
CA VAL A 14 1.20 22.88 25.76
C VAL A 14 0.13 23.83 25.26
N LEU A 15 -0.09 23.84 23.95
CA LEU A 15 -1.12 24.61 23.26
C LEU A 15 -2.37 23.76 23.04
N HIS A 16 -3.52 24.35 23.31
CA HIS A 16 -4.85 23.73 23.23
C HIS A 16 -5.78 24.62 22.41
N PHE A 17 -6.86 24.03 21.88
CA PHE A 17 -8.07 24.79 21.61
C PHE A 17 -9.15 24.43 22.61
N THR A 18 -10.07 25.35 22.86
CA THR A 18 -11.17 25.13 23.81
C THR A 18 -12.31 24.27 23.24
N ALA A 19 -12.49 24.26 21.91
CA ALA A 19 -13.60 23.61 21.20
C ALA A 19 -15.00 24.16 21.52
N ILE A 20 -15.07 25.25 22.27
CA ILE A 20 -16.29 25.92 22.73
C ILE A 20 -16.04 27.43 22.75
N ASP A 21 -17.11 28.21 22.66
CA ASP A 21 -17.04 29.68 22.72
C ASP A 21 -16.41 30.20 24.02
N TYR A 22 -16.03 31.49 24.04
CA TYR A 22 -15.39 32.14 25.17
C TYR A 22 -16.17 31.98 26.48
N ALA A 23 -17.47 32.26 26.50
CA ALA A 23 -18.25 32.21 27.74
C ALA A 23 -18.24 30.80 28.34
N ARG A 24 -18.43 29.77 27.50
CA ARG A 24 -18.36 28.37 27.95
C ARG A 24 -16.94 27.95 28.32
N SER A 25 -15.92 28.49 27.65
CA SER A 25 -14.51 28.27 28.00
C SER A 25 -14.19 28.81 29.39
N VAL A 26 -14.63 30.02 29.71
CA VAL A 26 -14.48 30.62 31.05
C VAL A 26 -15.17 29.76 32.09
N THR A 27 -16.42 29.35 31.87
CA THR A 27 -17.13 28.44 32.78
C THR A 27 -16.36 27.14 32.98
N ALA A 28 -15.89 26.50 31.90
CA ALA A 28 -15.21 25.20 31.98
C ALA A 28 -13.83 25.25 32.68
N LEU A 29 -13.12 26.37 32.57
CA LEU A 29 -11.75 26.55 33.06
C LEU A 29 -11.66 27.22 34.45
N VAL A 30 -12.75 27.84 34.94
CA VAL A 30 -12.77 28.62 36.19
C VAL A 30 -13.68 28.01 37.26
N ASP A 31 -14.82 27.42 36.89
CA ASP A 31 -15.79 26.91 37.87
C ASP A 31 -15.25 25.67 38.62
N GLU A 32 -15.66 25.50 39.89
CA GLU A 32 -15.21 24.39 40.73
C GLU A 32 -15.56 23.01 40.13
N GLY A 33 -14.58 22.10 40.14
CA GLY A 33 -14.73 20.72 39.65
C GLY A 33 -14.44 20.51 38.16
N GLY A 34 -14.06 21.56 37.43
CA GLY A 34 -13.67 21.53 36.02
C GLY A 34 -12.18 21.22 35.75
N LEU A 35 -11.78 21.41 34.49
CA LEU A 35 -10.37 21.46 34.06
C LEU A 35 -9.84 22.89 34.24
N SER A 36 -8.55 23.14 34.02
CA SER A 36 -8.00 24.50 34.04
C SER A 36 -6.78 24.64 33.14
N SER A 37 -6.47 25.87 32.74
CA SER A 37 -5.25 26.24 32.02
C SER A 37 -4.56 27.39 32.76
N HIS A 38 -3.31 27.68 32.40
CA HIS A 38 -2.62 28.85 32.93
C HIS A 38 -3.12 30.11 32.24
N TYR A 39 -3.35 30.02 30.93
CA TYR A 39 -3.78 31.13 30.09
C TYR A 39 -4.98 30.75 29.22
N LEU A 40 -5.85 31.73 28.94
CA LEU A 40 -6.93 31.67 27.97
C LEU A 40 -6.82 32.85 27.00
N ILE A 41 -6.85 32.59 25.69
CA ILE A 41 -6.80 33.61 24.64
C ILE A 41 -8.11 33.61 23.84
N PRO A 42 -8.98 34.63 23.97
CA PRO A 42 -10.19 34.76 23.17
C PRO A 42 -9.88 35.12 21.71
N GLU A 43 -10.79 34.79 20.80
CA GLU A 43 -10.76 35.23 19.39
C GLU A 43 -11.47 36.58 19.20
N SER A 44 -11.18 37.29 18.11
CA SER A 44 -11.94 38.49 17.75
C SER A 44 -13.38 38.16 17.39
N ASN A 45 -14.31 39.05 17.74
CA ASN A 45 -15.72 38.97 17.36
C ASN A 45 -16.49 37.73 17.86
N ASP A 46 -15.98 36.99 18.85
CA ASP A 46 -16.79 36.01 19.58
C ASP A 46 -17.96 36.74 20.28
N PRO A 47 -19.24 36.47 19.92
CA PRO A 47 -20.39 37.15 20.51
C PRO A 47 -20.55 36.88 22.01
N SER A 48 -19.93 35.83 22.53
CA SER A 48 -19.94 35.45 23.93
C SER A 48 -18.86 36.16 24.76
N ASP A 49 -17.88 36.81 24.10
CA ASP A 49 -16.82 37.58 24.76
C ASP A 49 -17.18 39.07 24.89
N PRO A 50 -17.41 39.60 26.11
CA PRO A 50 -17.67 41.02 26.31
C PRO A 50 -16.47 41.91 25.96
N GLY A 51 -15.26 41.35 25.87
CA GLY A 51 -14.04 42.07 25.48
C GLY A 51 -13.91 42.27 23.97
N GLY A 52 -14.49 41.37 23.16
CA GLY A 52 -14.57 41.43 21.70
C GLY A 52 -13.23 41.46 20.95
N LYS A 53 -12.11 41.19 21.63
CA LYS A 53 -10.76 41.23 21.06
C LYS A 53 -9.79 40.27 21.78
N PRO A 54 -8.78 39.73 21.07
CA PRO A 54 -7.73 38.92 21.64
C PRO A 54 -6.97 39.66 22.75
N ARG A 55 -6.69 38.94 23.85
CA ARG A 55 -5.96 39.43 25.02
C ARG A 55 -5.47 38.25 25.85
N ILE A 56 -4.40 38.45 26.62
CA ILE A 56 -3.91 37.44 27.56
C ILE A 56 -4.78 37.47 28.82
N ILE A 57 -5.37 36.33 29.19
CA ILE A 57 -6.08 36.15 30.46
C ILE A 57 -5.36 35.05 31.25
N GLN A 58 -4.76 35.40 32.38
CA GLN A 58 -4.15 34.42 33.28
C GLN A 58 -5.20 33.87 34.26
N LEU A 59 -5.36 32.56 34.29
CA LEU A 59 -6.31 31.85 35.15
C LEU A 59 -5.61 31.16 36.33
N VAL A 60 -4.41 30.62 36.10
CA VAL A 60 -3.60 29.94 37.12
C VAL A 60 -2.19 30.51 37.10
N ASP A 61 -1.65 30.81 38.28
CA ASP A 61 -0.24 31.21 38.45
C ASP A 61 0.69 30.10 37.94
N GLU A 62 1.73 30.44 37.17
CA GLU A 62 2.65 29.46 36.57
C GLU A 62 3.45 28.63 37.60
N ASN A 63 3.54 29.10 38.85
CA ASN A 63 4.15 28.32 39.94
C ASN A 63 3.19 27.24 40.48
N MET A 64 1.93 27.29 40.09
CA MET A 64 0.88 26.36 40.47
C MET A 64 0.59 25.39 39.31
N ARG A 65 -0.10 24.30 39.63
CA ARG A 65 -0.43 23.24 38.67
C ARG A 65 -1.82 23.45 38.09
N ALA A 66 -1.92 23.91 36.84
CA ALA A 66 -3.17 23.83 36.08
C ALA A 66 -3.48 22.40 35.59
N TRP A 67 -4.74 22.11 35.27
CA TRP A 67 -5.23 20.76 34.91
C TRP A 67 -5.62 20.69 33.43
N HIS A 68 -4.64 20.80 32.53
CA HIS A 68 -4.86 20.87 31.08
C HIS A 68 -4.41 19.61 30.32
N ALA A 69 -3.21 19.08 30.59
CA ALA A 69 -2.61 17.97 29.84
C ALA A 69 -3.24 16.60 30.15
N GLY A 70 -3.62 16.35 31.40
CA GLY A 70 -4.13 15.04 31.85
C GLY A 70 -3.11 13.90 31.67
N ARG A 71 -3.56 12.67 31.36
CA ARG A 71 -2.66 11.55 31.02
C ARG A 71 -1.93 11.90 29.72
N SER A 72 -0.62 12.08 29.83
CA SER A 72 0.24 12.65 28.79
C SER A 72 1.66 12.10 28.90
N TYR A 73 2.38 12.14 27.78
CA TYR A 73 3.79 11.78 27.68
C TYR A 73 4.51 12.71 26.69
N TRP A 74 5.71 13.19 27.03
CA TRP A 74 6.61 13.85 26.09
C TRP A 74 8.06 13.71 26.53
N GLN A 75 8.95 13.29 25.62
CA GLN A 75 10.41 13.25 25.82
C GLN A 75 10.84 12.67 27.18
N GLY A 76 10.31 11.50 27.52
CA GLY A 76 10.64 10.75 28.74
C GLY A 76 9.81 11.11 29.97
N ARG A 77 9.01 12.17 29.91
CA ARG A 77 8.18 12.66 31.03
C ARG A 77 6.74 12.20 30.87
N THR A 78 6.09 11.91 31.98
CA THR A 78 4.65 11.62 32.04
C THR A 78 3.97 12.63 32.96
N GLY A 79 2.66 12.82 32.81
CA GLY A 79 1.91 13.71 33.70
C GLY A 79 2.30 15.18 33.55
N LEU A 80 2.29 15.69 32.31
CA LEU A 80 2.88 16.98 31.96
C LEU A 80 2.29 18.18 32.70
N ASN A 81 1.10 18.08 33.30
CA ASN A 81 0.57 19.12 34.19
C ASN A 81 1.59 19.56 35.27
N ASP A 82 2.46 18.65 35.74
CA ASP A 82 3.40 18.93 36.82
C ASP A 82 4.60 19.81 36.38
N HIS A 83 4.82 19.93 35.06
CA HIS A 83 6.02 20.52 34.47
C HIS A 83 5.74 21.34 33.21
N SER A 84 4.49 21.76 32.98
CA SER A 84 4.14 22.54 31.79
C SER A 84 3.21 23.70 32.07
N ILE A 85 3.31 24.70 31.21
CA ILE A 85 2.35 25.79 31.10
C ILE A 85 1.35 25.43 30.00
N GLY A 86 0.08 25.71 30.25
CA GLY A 86 -1.04 25.36 29.37
C GLY A 86 -1.74 26.62 28.88
N ILE A 87 -1.85 26.77 27.57
CA ILE A 87 -2.52 27.91 26.92
C ILE A 87 -3.72 27.37 26.14
N GLU A 88 -4.91 27.78 26.57
CA GLU A 88 -6.17 27.51 25.89
C GLU A 88 -6.47 28.65 24.91
N ILE A 89 -6.76 28.29 23.67
CA ILE A 89 -7.03 29.25 22.60
C ILE A 89 -8.46 29.03 22.14
N VAL A 90 -9.30 30.07 22.23
CA VAL A 90 -10.70 29.95 21.81
C VAL A 90 -10.72 29.73 20.31
N ASN A 91 -11.09 28.51 19.92
CA ASN A 91 -11.25 28.08 18.54
C ASN A 91 -12.20 26.88 18.54
N VAL A 92 -13.20 26.88 17.65
CA VAL A 92 -14.33 25.95 17.73
C VAL A 92 -14.43 25.07 16.47
N PRO A 93 -13.80 23.89 16.45
CA PRO A 93 -13.98 22.93 15.36
C PRO A 93 -15.42 22.41 15.27
N GLU A 94 -15.96 22.36 14.06
CA GLU A 94 -17.28 21.77 13.80
C GLU A 94 -17.11 20.27 13.54
N CYS A 95 -17.60 19.43 14.45
CA CYS A 95 -17.45 17.98 14.33
C CYS A 95 -18.79 17.25 14.34
N GLU A 96 -19.03 16.43 13.33
CA GLU A 96 -20.13 15.49 13.26
C GLU A 96 -19.66 14.06 13.55
N ARG A 97 -20.48 13.27 14.23
CA ARG A 97 -20.21 11.84 14.49
C ARG A 97 -21.25 10.97 13.80
N ASP A 98 -20.81 9.87 13.22
CA ASP A 98 -21.72 8.86 12.66
C ASP A 98 -22.36 8.06 13.82
N GLY A 99 -23.62 8.40 14.14
CA GLY A 99 -24.38 7.79 15.24
C GLY A 99 -24.70 6.29 15.09
N ALA A 100 -24.34 5.67 13.96
CA ALA A 100 -24.51 4.23 13.74
C ALA A 100 -23.34 3.37 14.25
N MET A 101 -22.19 3.97 14.59
CA MET A 101 -21.05 3.27 15.21
C MET A 101 -21.12 3.41 16.73
N ALA A 102 -20.61 2.40 17.47
CA ALA A 102 -20.58 2.43 18.93
C ALA A 102 -20.01 3.78 19.45
N PRO A 103 -20.51 4.32 20.57
CA PRO A 103 -20.07 5.61 21.09
C PRO A 103 -18.59 5.55 21.45
N SER A 104 -17.73 5.90 20.48
CA SER A 104 -16.30 6.04 20.67
C SER A 104 -16.01 7.48 21.08
N LEU A 105 -15.32 7.64 22.20
CA LEU A 105 -14.80 8.93 22.66
C LEU A 105 -13.49 9.29 21.95
N ALA A 106 -13.01 8.47 21.01
CA ALA A 106 -11.81 8.78 20.24
C ALA A 106 -12.00 10.11 19.51
N GLU A 107 -10.96 10.94 19.59
CA GLU A 107 -10.87 12.20 18.86
C GLU A 107 -10.34 12.00 17.43
N HIS A 108 -9.88 10.78 17.13
CA HIS A 108 -9.41 10.30 15.84
C HIS A 108 -10.29 9.16 15.31
N GLY A 109 -10.32 8.96 14.00
CA GLY A 109 -11.00 7.84 13.33
C GLY A 109 -12.09 8.25 12.35
N SER A 110 -12.46 7.33 11.46
CA SER A 110 -13.38 7.55 10.33
C SER A 110 -14.85 7.78 10.73
N ASN A 111 -15.18 7.60 12.02
CA ASN A 111 -16.52 7.80 12.57
C ASN A 111 -16.80 9.26 12.98
N ARG A 112 -15.82 10.16 12.85
CA ARG A 112 -15.91 11.58 13.16
C ARG A 112 -15.45 12.38 11.93
N LEU A 113 -16.27 13.33 11.50
CA LEU A 113 -15.91 14.33 10.49
C LEU A 113 -15.74 15.67 11.19
N CYS A 114 -14.56 16.28 11.11
CA CYS A 114 -14.31 17.60 11.70
C CYS A 114 -13.87 18.60 10.64
N PHE A 115 -14.43 19.80 10.72
CA PHE A 115 -13.96 20.99 10.04
C PHE A 115 -13.26 21.88 11.06
N PHE A 116 -11.96 22.08 10.89
CA PHE A 116 -11.17 22.94 11.75
C PHE A 116 -11.16 24.35 11.14
N PRO A 117 -11.66 25.38 11.85
CA PRO A 117 -11.55 26.75 11.38
C PRO A 117 -10.11 27.26 11.48
N ASP A 118 -9.82 28.29 10.69
CA ASP A 118 -8.60 29.07 10.83
C ASP A 118 -8.61 29.88 12.13
N TYR A 119 -7.45 29.99 12.77
CA TYR A 119 -7.28 30.87 13.91
C TYR A 119 -7.26 32.34 13.45
N ASP A 120 -7.83 33.22 14.27
CA ASP A 120 -7.77 34.66 14.05
C ASP A 120 -6.30 35.14 14.06
N PRO A 121 -5.80 35.83 13.01
CA PRO A 121 -4.43 36.33 12.98
C PRO A 121 -4.07 37.22 14.19
N ALA A 122 -5.01 38.07 14.65
CA ALA A 122 -4.76 38.91 15.83
C ALA A 122 -4.67 38.08 17.13
N GLN A 123 -5.34 36.93 17.18
CA GLN A 123 -5.23 35.97 18.27
C GLN A 123 -3.85 35.28 18.26
N ILE A 124 -3.36 34.91 17.08
CA ILE A 124 -2.04 34.28 16.92
C ILE A 124 -0.90 35.22 17.28
N GLU A 125 -0.99 36.51 16.94
CA GLU A 125 -0.02 37.53 17.39
C GLU A 125 0.11 37.57 18.92
N VAL A 126 -1.02 37.55 19.63
CA VAL A 126 -1.07 37.52 21.10
C VAL A 126 -0.49 36.21 21.66
N VAL A 127 -0.75 35.07 21.01
CA VAL A 127 -0.16 33.78 21.38
C VAL A 127 1.36 33.81 21.22
N ILE A 128 1.88 34.36 20.11
CA ILE A 128 3.32 34.49 19.87
C ILE A 128 3.97 35.37 20.94
N GLU A 129 3.37 36.52 21.27
CA GLU A 129 3.88 37.42 22.32
C GLU A 129 3.95 36.71 23.68
N LEU A 130 2.85 36.05 24.08
CA LEU A 130 2.78 35.33 25.34
C LEU A 130 3.78 34.18 25.40
N VAL A 131 3.89 33.37 24.35
CA VAL A 131 4.82 32.23 24.35
C VAL A 131 6.26 32.71 24.44
N LYS A 132 6.63 33.80 23.74
CA LYS A 132 7.97 34.40 23.88
C LYS A 132 8.26 34.87 25.30
N ASP A 133 7.30 35.53 25.93
CA ASP A 133 7.42 35.98 27.32
C ASP A 133 7.57 34.80 28.30
N ILE A 134 6.78 33.74 28.11
CA ILE A 134 6.89 32.51 28.91
C ILE A 134 8.27 31.86 28.74
N ILE A 135 8.76 31.69 27.50
CA ILE A 135 10.08 31.09 27.23
C ILE A 135 11.20 31.95 27.82
N ALA A 136 11.08 33.28 27.76
CA ALA A 136 12.05 34.18 28.39
C ALA A 136 12.11 34.03 29.92
N ARG A 137 10.96 33.70 30.56
CA ARG A 137 10.86 33.45 32.01
C ARG A 137 11.26 32.02 32.40
N HIS A 138 11.09 31.05 31.49
CA HIS A 138 11.40 29.63 31.67
C HIS A 138 12.37 29.14 30.59
N PRO A 139 13.67 29.47 30.70
CA PRO A 139 14.66 29.21 29.64
C PRO A 139 14.93 27.71 29.40
N ASP A 140 14.46 26.82 30.29
CA ASP A 140 14.55 25.37 30.12
C ASP A 140 13.46 24.79 29.19
N ILE A 141 12.57 25.62 28.64
CA ILE A 141 11.62 25.23 27.58
C ILE A 141 12.36 25.30 26.23
N GLU A 142 12.84 24.15 25.80
CA GLU A 142 13.46 24.00 24.48
C GLU A 142 12.44 24.15 23.33
N PRO A 143 12.87 24.49 22.10
CA PRO A 143 11.97 24.58 20.95
C PRO A 143 11.12 23.31 20.73
N THR A 144 11.68 22.13 20.98
CA THR A 144 10.96 20.84 20.86
C THR A 144 9.99 20.55 22.02
N ALA A 145 9.94 21.42 23.03
CA ALA A 145 9.05 21.31 24.18
C ALA A 145 7.88 22.31 24.12
N VAL A 146 7.73 23.04 23.01
CA VAL A 146 6.50 23.77 22.65
C VAL A 146 5.67 22.83 21.77
N VAL A 147 4.56 22.33 22.31
CA VAL A 147 3.82 21.19 21.74
C VAL A 147 2.32 21.40 21.75
N GLY A 148 1.61 20.71 20.88
CA GLY A 148 0.17 20.59 20.95
C GLY A 148 -0.25 19.56 22.01
N HIS A 149 -1.50 19.62 22.46
CA HIS A 149 -2.06 18.57 23.30
C HIS A 149 -2.10 17.22 22.57
N SER A 150 -2.32 17.25 21.26
CA SER A 150 -2.26 16.09 20.38
C SER A 150 -0.90 15.38 20.43
N ASP A 151 0.22 16.11 20.56
CA ASP A 151 1.54 15.49 20.57
C ASP A 151 1.77 14.64 21.83
N ILE A 152 1.28 15.14 22.95
CA ILE A 152 1.52 14.55 24.26
C ILE A 152 0.44 13.54 24.67
N ALA A 153 -0.70 13.55 23.99
CA ALA A 153 -1.87 12.72 24.28
C ALA A 153 -2.58 12.26 23.00
N PHE A 154 -1.80 11.87 21.97
CA PHE A 154 -2.29 11.55 20.62
C PHE A 154 -3.41 10.51 20.58
N ASP A 155 -3.49 9.55 21.50
CA ASP A 155 -4.61 8.58 21.52
C ASP A 155 -5.97 9.18 21.89
N ARG A 156 -5.97 10.41 22.42
CA ARG A 156 -7.14 11.03 23.04
C ARG A 156 -7.40 12.44 22.56
N LYS A 157 -6.38 13.14 22.04
CA LYS A 157 -6.41 14.58 21.77
C LYS A 157 -6.01 14.90 20.35
N ASN A 158 -6.66 15.89 19.75
CA ASN A 158 -6.36 16.39 18.40
C ASN A 158 -6.11 17.91 18.33
N ASP A 159 -6.12 18.60 19.45
CA ASP A 159 -5.86 20.03 19.59
C ASP A 159 -4.35 20.35 19.68
N PRO A 160 -3.90 21.51 19.16
CA PRO A 160 -4.67 22.63 18.59
C PRO A 160 -5.10 22.42 17.12
N GLY A 161 -4.93 21.22 16.58
CA GLY A 161 -5.42 20.83 15.27
C GLY A 161 -4.57 21.30 14.08
N PRO A 162 -4.91 20.87 12.86
CA PRO A 162 -4.10 21.10 11.66
C PRO A 162 -4.10 22.54 11.14
N ARG A 163 -4.97 23.41 11.66
CA ARG A 163 -5.05 24.82 11.27
C ARG A 163 -4.27 25.74 12.19
N PHE A 164 -3.68 25.20 13.27
CA PHE A 164 -2.81 25.99 14.13
C PHE A 164 -1.50 26.31 13.39
N PRO A 165 -1.07 27.58 13.31
CA PRO A 165 0.00 28.01 12.41
C PRO A 165 1.40 27.79 13.04
N TRP A 166 1.77 26.54 13.27
CA TRP A 166 3.06 26.16 13.86
C TRP A 166 4.28 26.77 13.15
N PHE A 167 4.25 26.82 11.81
CA PHE A 167 5.34 27.41 11.03
C PHE A 167 5.47 28.93 11.27
N GLU A 168 4.36 29.63 11.49
CA GLU A 168 4.37 31.07 11.80
C GLU A 168 5.01 31.34 13.17
N LEU A 169 4.68 30.52 14.18
CA LEU A 169 5.34 30.55 15.49
C LEU A 169 6.84 30.31 15.33
N TYR A 170 7.24 29.30 14.55
CA TYR A 170 8.65 29.00 14.29
C TYR A 170 9.37 30.18 13.62
N GLN A 171 8.75 30.81 12.62
CA GLN A 171 9.29 32.02 11.98
C GLN A 171 9.45 33.17 12.97
N ALA A 172 8.59 33.24 13.98
CA ALA A 172 8.71 34.19 15.08
C ALA A 172 9.78 33.78 16.12
N GLY A 173 10.43 32.62 15.99
CA GLY A 173 11.43 32.10 16.93
C GLY A 173 10.86 31.25 18.06
N VAL A 174 9.66 30.70 17.89
CA VAL A 174 8.95 29.89 18.88
C VAL A 174 8.72 28.48 18.35
N GLY A 175 9.12 27.46 19.14
CA GLY A 175 8.87 26.06 18.79
C GLY A 175 9.84 25.52 17.72
N ALA A 176 9.65 24.24 17.40
CA ALA A 176 10.52 23.52 16.48
C ALA A 176 9.94 23.44 15.07
N TRP A 177 10.82 23.52 14.08
CA TRP A 177 10.50 23.20 12.67
C TRP A 177 11.75 22.66 11.96
N TYR A 178 11.54 21.85 10.93
CA TYR A 178 12.61 21.29 10.10
C TYR A 178 13.02 22.26 8.98
N ASP A 179 14.15 21.98 8.33
CA ASP A 179 14.59 22.72 7.14
C ASP A 179 14.08 22.02 5.86
N ASN A 180 13.55 22.79 4.91
CA ASN A 180 12.88 22.23 3.72
C ASN A 180 13.82 21.43 2.80
N GLU A 181 15.10 21.81 2.72
CA GLU A 181 16.11 21.08 1.93
C GLU A 181 16.37 19.70 2.55
N THR A 182 16.58 19.66 3.87
CA THR A 182 16.76 18.42 4.63
C THR A 182 15.54 17.50 4.54
N LEU A 183 14.32 18.06 4.61
CA LEU A 183 13.09 17.30 4.37
C LEU A 183 13.09 16.67 2.98
N ALA A 184 13.43 17.43 1.94
CA ALA A 184 13.39 16.96 0.56
C ALA A 184 14.40 15.83 0.33
N ASP A 185 15.57 15.87 0.96
CA ASP A 185 16.60 14.85 0.83
C ASP A 185 16.25 13.55 1.56
N TYR A 186 15.72 13.65 2.79
CA TYR A 186 15.17 12.47 3.46
C TYR A 186 13.95 11.91 2.72
N TRP A 187 13.10 12.76 2.13
CA TRP A 187 11.95 12.30 1.37
C TRP A 187 12.37 11.47 0.16
N LYS A 188 13.37 11.91 -0.63
CA LYS A 188 13.92 11.10 -1.72
C LYS A 188 14.41 9.75 -1.21
N THR A 189 15.19 9.75 -0.12
CA THR A 189 15.75 8.55 0.50
C THR A 189 14.66 7.54 0.88
N PHE A 190 13.64 7.98 1.62
CA PHE A 190 12.55 7.10 2.07
C PHE A 190 11.49 6.82 0.99
N ASN A 191 11.51 7.55 -0.13
CA ASN A 191 10.64 7.27 -1.27
C ASN A 191 11.24 6.19 -2.19
N GLU A 192 12.58 6.12 -2.28
CA GLU A 192 13.28 5.03 -2.96
C GLU A 192 13.15 3.71 -2.18
N GLN A 193 13.40 3.76 -0.87
CA GLN A 193 13.19 2.61 0.02
C GLN A 193 12.43 3.06 1.28
N PRO A 194 11.16 2.67 1.43
CA PRO A 194 10.38 3.00 2.62
C PRO A 194 11.02 2.49 3.91
N ALA A 195 10.99 3.31 4.96
CA ALA A 195 11.33 2.90 6.31
C ALA A 195 10.38 1.81 6.82
N SER A 196 10.88 0.90 7.65
CA SER A 196 10.01 -0.02 8.38
C SER A 196 9.11 0.75 9.37
N ILE A 197 7.96 0.18 9.73
CA ILE A 197 7.09 0.78 10.74
C ILE A 197 7.81 0.87 12.09
N GLY A 198 8.62 -0.13 12.45
CA GLY A 198 9.43 -0.11 13.68
C GLY A 198 10.42 1.04 13.71
N LEU A 199 11.05 1.37 12.58
CA LEU A 199 11.94 2.52 12.46
C LEU A 199 11.18 3.84 12.61
N LEU A 200 10.02 4.01 11.96
CA LEU A 200 9.19 5.21 12.10
C LEU A 200 8.71 5.40 13.55
N GLN A 201 8.25 4.34 14.21
CA GLN A 201 7.87 4.36 15.63
C GLN A 201 9.04 4.80 16.51
N SER A 202 10.24 4.26 16.25
CA SER A 202 11.47 4.64 16.96
C SER A 202 11.85 6.09 16.73
N ALA A 203 11.68 6.60 15.51
CA ALA A 203 11.96 7.98 15.17
C ALA A 203 10.99 8.95 15.86
N LEU A 204 9.69 8.64 15.87
CA LEU A 204 8.68 9.41 16.61
C LEU A 204 8.97 9.41 18.12
N ARG A 205 9.34 8.25 18.68
CA ARG A 205 9.77 8.09 20.07
C ARG A 205 10.98 8.95 20.40
N ALA A 206 11.99 8.89 19.54
CA ALA A 206 13.24 9.65 19.65
C ALA A 206 12.95 11.17 19.70
N TYR A 207 12.07 11.65 18.82
CA TYR A 207 11.70 13.07 18.80
C TYR A 207 10.96 13.51 20.07
N GLY A 208 10.03 12.67 20.56
CA GLY A 208 9.37 12.95 21.84
C GLY A 208 8.07 12.20 22.10
N TYR A 209 7.48 11.53 21.11
CA TYR A 209 6.17 10.90 21.25
C TYR A 209 6.19 9.66 22.16
N GLY A 210 5.04 9.41 22.80
CA GLY A 210 4.79 8.24 23.65
C GLY A 210 4.58 6.92 22.92
N VAL A 211 5.05 6.79 21.68
CA VAL A 211 4.83 5.62 20.82
C VAL A 211 5.66 4.44 21.31
N ILE A 212 5.08 3.23 21.29
CA ILE A 212 5.79 1.99 21.57
C ILE A 212 6.16 1.34 20.23
N GLU A 213 7.40 0.86 20.12
CA GLU A 213 7.82 0.11 18.93
C GLU A 213 7.17 -1.29 18.94
N THR A 214 6.24 -1.51 18.01
CA THR A 214 5.54 -2.79 17.80
C THR A 214 5.89 -3.42 16.45
N GLY A 215 6.45 -2.65 15.51
CA GLY A 215 6.75 -3.09 14.15
C GLY A 215 5.54 -3.16 13.21
N ILE A 216 4.33 -2.84 13.69
CA ILE A 216 3.09 -2.84 12.92
C ILE A 216 2.40 -1.48 13.02
N ALA A 217 1.64 -1.09 11.98
CA ALA A 217 0.88 0.16 11.97
C ALA A 217 -0.43 0.01 12.78
N ASP A 218 -0.30 -0.17 14.09
CA ASP A 218 -1.43 -0.25 15.01
C ASP A 218 -2.12 1.11 15.22
N THR A 219 -3.30 1.10 15.84
CA THR A 219 -4.10 2.31 16.06
C THR A 219 -3.33 3.41 16.81
N SER A 220 -2.50 3.05 17.77
CA SER A 220 -1.71 4.01 18.55
C SER A 220 -0.65 4.69 17.68
N THR A 221 -0.02 3.92 16.78
CA THR A 221 0.92 4.40 15.77
C THR A 221 0.25 5.37 14.78
N LEU A 222 -0.92 5.01 14.27
CA LEU A 222 -1.68 5.87 13.33
C LEU A 222 -2.12 7.18 14.00
N ASN A 223 -2.56 7.13 15.26
CA ASN A 223 -2.91 8.32 16.04
C ASN A 223 -1.69 9.24 16.24
N ALA A 224 -0.53 8.68 16.56
CA ALA A 224 0.70 9.46 16.71
C ALA A 224 1.17 10.07 15.38
N ILE A 225 1.06 9.34 14.27
CA ILE A 225 1.33 9.87 12.93
C ILE A 225 0.39 11.02 12.59
N SER A 226 -0.92 10.86 12.87
CA SER A 226 -1.90 11.93 12.65
C SER A 226 -1.57 13.18 13.47
N ALA A 227 -1.27 13.03 14.77
CA ALA A 227 -0.84 14.13 15.64
C ALA A 227 0.41 14.83 15.11
N PHE A 228 1.43 14.04 14.75
CA PHE A 228 2.66 14.55 14.15
C PHE A 228 2.41 15.33 12.85
N GLN A 229 1.56 14.81 11.97
CA GLN A 229 1.23 15.49 10.72
C GLN A 229 0.44 16.78 10.97
N MET A 230 -0.51 16.81 11.91
CA MET A 230 -1.23 18.04 12.27
C MET A 230 -0.27 19.15 12.75
N HIS A 231 0.82 18.78 13.41
CA HIS A 231 1.85 19.72 13.84
C HIS A 231 2.79 20.11 12.69
N PHE A 232 3.46 19.14 12.06
CA PHE A 232 4.62 19.38 11.19
C PHE A 232 4.32 19.24 9.69
N LEU A 233 3.20 18.63 9.30
CA LEU A 233 2.77 18.46 7.92
C LEU A 233 1.29 18.83 7.73
N PRO A 234 0.82 20.01 8.15
CA PRO A 234 -0.61 20.35 8.13
C PRO A 234 -1.23 20.37 6.72
N TRP A 235 -0.42 20.47 5.67
CA TRP A 235 -0.85 20.32 4.27
C TRP A 235 -1.03 18.86 3.82
N HIS A 236 -0.68 17.88 4.66
CA HIS A 236 -0.70 16.45 4.37
C HIS A 236 -0.98 15.62 5.64
N VAL A 237 -2.18 15.77 6.20
CA VAL A 237 -2.66 14.98 7.35
C VAL A 237 -3.42 13.76 6.85
N SER A 238 -2.70 12.68 6.55
CA SER A 238 -3.27 11.41 6.09
C SER A 238 -3.64 10.46 7.23
N GLY A 239 -2.97 10.56 8.39
CA GLY A 239 -3.02 9.57 9.46
C GLY A 239 -2.27 8.27 9.16
N GLU A 240 -1.65 8.16 7.97
CA GLU A 240 -1.02 6.95 7.46
C GLU A 240 0.50 7.07 7.42
N PRO A 241 1.25 5.97 7.65
CA PRO A 241 2.70 5.97 7.51
C PRO A 241 3.09 6.20 6.04
N ASP A 242 3.94 7.20 5.81
CA ASP A 242 4.51 7.45 4.49
C ASP A 242 5.91 8.07 4.57
N SER A 243 6.56 8.15 3.40
CA SER A 243 7.91 8.68 3.26
C SER A 243 8.01 10.17 3.61
N ARG A 244 6.93 10.95 3.51
CA ARG A 244 6.93 12.39 3.87
C ARG A 244 6.96 12.56 5.38
N THR A 245 6.14 11.78 6.08
CA THR A 245 6.10 11.72 7.54
C THR A 245 7.46 11.27 8.08
N THR A 246 7.99 10.17 7.55
CA THR A 246 9.31 9.67 7.94
C THR A 246 10.40 10.72 7.70
N ALA A 247 10.39 11.36 6.54
CA ALA A 247 11.35 12.42 6.22
C ALA A 247 11.25 13.62 7.15
N ALA A 248 10.05 14.06 7.50
CA ALA A 248 9.85 15.17 8.43
C ALA A 248 10.36 14.85 9.83
N VAL A 249 10.09 13.65 10.35
CA VAL A 249 10.63 13.21 11.65
C VAL A 249 12.15 13.17 11.61
N PHE A 250 12.75 12.61 10.56
CA PHE A 250 14.22 12.57 10.43
C PHE A 250 14.84 13.95 10.25
N ALA A 251 14.19 14.86 9.52
CA ALA A 251 14.66 16.24 9.37
C ALA A 251 14.60 17.02 10.71
N LEU A 252 13.60 16.75 11.55
CA LEU A 252 13.56 17.28 12.91
C LEU A 252 14.63 16.67 13.80
N LEU A 253 14.80 15.35 13.77
CA LEU A 253 15.86 14.67 14.52
C LEU A 253 17.26 15.15 14.08
N ASP A 254 17.45 15.42 12.80
CA ASP A 254 18.72 15.93 12.27
C ASP A 254 19.09 17.28 12.92
N LYS A 255 18.10 18.16 13.04
CA LYS A 255 18.27 19.51 13.59
C LYS A 255 18.36 19.56 15.11
N TYR A 256 17.57 18.75 15.82
CA TYR A 256 17.41 18.86 17.28
C TYR A 256 18.01 17.69 18.06
N PHE A 257 18.21 16.52 17.43
CA PHE A 257 18.68 15.29 18.09
C PHE A 257 19.67 14.49 17.21
N PRO A 258 20.80 15.08 16.79
CA PRO A 258 21.69 14.51 15.78
C PRO A 258 22.23 13.11 16.14
N GLU A 259 22.53 12.86 17.42
CA GLU A 259 23.00 11.54 17.89
C GLU A 259 21.92 10.45 17.73
N GLN A 260 20.66 10.77 18.02
CA GLN A 260 19.55 9.83 17.87
C GLN A 260 19.27 9.57 16.39
N LYS A 261 19.32 10.63 15.56
CA LYS A 261 19.23 10.54 14.10
C LYS A 261 20.29 9.60 13.53
N ASP A 262 21.56 9.75 13.93
CA ASP A 262 22.66 8.93 13.42
C ASP A 262 22.49 7.44 13.79
N ALA A 263 22.02 7.16 15.02
CA ALA A 263 21.70 5.80 15.44
C ALA A 263 20.54 5.19 14.62
N LEU A 264 19.49 5.98 14.33
CA LEU A 264 18.35 5.55 13.54
C LEU A 264 18.68 5.37 12.06
N LEU A 265 19.51 6.23 11.47
CA LEU A 265 20.00 6.04 10.10
C LEU A 265 20.89 4.80 9.99
N SER A 266 21.74 4.55 10.99
CA SER A 266 22.53 3.32 11.04
C SER A 266 21.65 2.06 11.11
N ARG A 267 20.49 2.15 11.77
CA ARG A 267 19.49 1.08 11.79
C ARG A 267 18.78 0.95 10.44
N TYR A 268 18.35 2.05 9.85
CA TYR A 268 17.72 2.10 8.52
C TYR A 268 18.60 1.41 7.47
N GLU A 269 19.89 1.73 7.43
CA GLU A 269 20.83 1.14 6.49
C GLU A 269 20.94 -0.37 6.65
N LYS A 270 20.98 -0.87 7.89
CA LYS A 270 20.98 -2.32 8.17
C LYS A 270 19.68 -3.00 7.76
N GLU A 271 18.53 -2.38 8.06
CA GLU A 271 17.22 -2.90 7.65
C GLU A 271 17.09 -2.92 6.11
N ARG A 272 17.60 -1.90 5.43
CA ARG A 272 17.64 -1.81 3.97
C ARG A 272 18.54 -2.89 3.36
N GLU A 273 19.77 -3.04 3.85
CA GLU A 273 20.69 -4.08 3.38
C GLU A 273 20.11 -5.48 3.60
N LEU A 274 19.49 -5.72 4.76
CA LEU A 274 18.83 -6.99 5.03
C LEU A 274 17.63 -7.21 4.11
N ALA A 275 16.81 -6.19 3.85
CA ALA A 275 15.68 -6.29 2.94
C ALA A 275 16.13 -6.60 1.51
N ILE A 276 17.20 -5.96 1.03
CA ILE A 276 17.80 -6.23 -0.29
C ILE A 276 18.35 -7.65 -0.33
N ALA A 277 19.15 -8.05 0.66
CA ALA A 277 19.73 -9.39 0.71
C ALA A 277 18.66 -10.49 0.85
N THR A 278 17.58 -10.23 1.60
CA THR A 278 16.44 -11.15 1.73
C THR A 278 15.72 -11.26 0.40
N ALA A 279 15.40 -10.13 -0.25
CA ALA A 279 14.80 -10.13 -1.58
C ALA A 279 15.68 -10.88 -2.60
N GLU A 280 17.00 -10.68 -2.58
CA GLU A 280 17.93 -11.41 -3.46
C GLU A 280 18.03 -12.91 -3.15
N SER A 281 17.93 -13.30 -1.87
CA SER A 281 18.01 -14.71 -1.45
C SER A 281 16.69 -15.49 -1.56
N GLU A 282 15.57 -14.78 -1.45
CA GLU A 282 14.22 -15.36 -1.51
C GLU A 282 13.61 -15.26 -2.90
N LEU A 283 14.16 -14.43 -3.80
CA LEU A 283 13.85 -14.51 -5.22
C LEU A 283 14.02 -15.97 -5.64
N PRO A 284 12.93 -16.67 -6.02
CA PRO A 284 13.03 -18.05 -6.45
C PRO A 284 14.10 -18.10 -7.53
N SER A 285 15.04 -19.06 -7.47
CA SER A 285 15.94 -19.31 -8.61
C SER A 285 15.04 -19.41 -9.83
N VAL A 286 15.12 -18.43 -10.74
CA VAL A 286 14.18 -18.32 -11.85
C VAL A 286 14.28 -19.63 -12.60
N ARG A 287 13.22 -20.45 -12.55
CA ARG A 287 13.20 -21.71 -13.28
C ARG A 287 13.37 -21.36 -14.75
N ARG A 288 14.50 -21.75 -15.32
CA ARG A 288 14.86 -21.48 -16.73
C ARG A 288 14.13 -22.43 -17.68
N GLY A 289 13.32 -23.35 -17.16
CA GLY A 289 12.52 -24.29 -17.92
C GLY A 289 11.36 -24.91 -17.11
N GLN A 290 10.54 -25.71 -17.80
CA GLN A 290 9.46 -26.50 -17.19
C GLN A 290 10.01 -27.57 -16.24
N VAL A 291 11.16 -28.13 -16.60
CA VAL A 291 12.02 -28.92 -15.72
C VAL A 291 13.28 -28.10 -15.53
N ASP A 292 13.69 -27.92 -14.29
CA ASP A 292 14.90 -27.23 -13.90
C ASP A 292 15.32 -27.80 -12.55
N ALA A 293 16.16 -28.84 -12.56
CA ALA A 293 16.45 -29.64 -11.36
C ALA A 293 17.89 -30.16 -11.36
N VAL A 294 18.50 -30.18 -10.17
CA VAL A 294 19.79 -30.84 -9.93
C VAL A 294 19.53 -32.25 -9.42
N LEU A 295 20.16 -33.24 -10.03
CA LEU A 295 19.98 -34.67 -9.76
C LEU A 295 21.33 -35.34 -9.43
N PRO A 296 21.37 -36.33 -8.54
CA PRO A 296 20.23 -36.88 -7.79
C PRO A 296 19.72 -35.90 -6.74
N ASP A 297 18.39 -35.86 -6.54
CA ASP A 297 17.76 -35.00 -5.55
C ASP A 297 18.32 -35.29 -4.14
N LEU A 298 18.81 -34.25 -3.45
CA LEU A 298 19.37 -34.34 -2.09
C LEU A 298 18.33 -34.75 -1.04
N LYS A 299 17.03 -34.57 -1.34
CA LYS A 299 15.90 -35.02 -0.50
C LYS A 299 14.92 -35.85 -1.33
N PRO A 300 15.34 -37.03 -1.82
CA PRO A 300 14.59 -37.74 -2.84
C PRO A 300 13.26 -38.27 -2.28
N SER A 301 12.22 -38.25 -3.11
CA SER A 301 10.94 -38.86 -2.76
C SER A 301 11.13 -40.36 -2.48
N LYS A 302 10.57 -40.86 -1.37
CA LYS A 302 10.54 -42.30 -1.06
C LYS A 302 9.66 -43.11 -2.04
N ARG A 303 8.87 -42.44 -2.89
CA ARG A 303 8.00 -43.09 -3.89
C ARG A 303 8.77 -43.34 -5.18
N ALA A 304 9.00 -44.60 -5.53
CA ALA A 304 9.75 -45.02 -6.73
C ALA A 304 9.20 -44.43 -8.05
N PHE A 305 7.89 -44.18 -8.14
CA PHE A 305 7.24 -43.63 -9.34
C PHE A 305 7.35 -42.09 -9.47
N VAL A 306 7.89 -41.41 -8.45
CA VAL A 306 8.03 -39.94 -8.42
C VAL A 306 9.49 -39.52 -8.36
N LYS A 307 10.36 -40.37 -7.79
CA LYS A 307 11.80 -40.12 -7.71
C LYS A 307 12.41 -39.88 -9.11
N ASP A 308 13.09 -38.74 -9.26
CA ASP A 308 13.83 -38.30 -10.46
C ASP A 308 12.99 -38.35 -11.77
N ARG A 309 11.68 -38.12 -11.62
CA ARG A 309 10.69 -38.12 -12.72
C ARG A 309 9.96 -36.80 -12.78
N PHE A 310 9.85 -36.23 -13.97
CA PHE A 310 9.25 -34.93 -14.21
C PHE A 310 8.18 -35.00 -15.29
N ALA A 311 7.22 -34.08 -15.25
CA ALA A 311 6.25 -33.86 -16.31
C ALA A 311 6.53 -32.52 -16.99
N PHE A 312 6.45 -32.48 -18.31
CA PHE A 312 6.62 -31.25 -19.09
C PHE A 312 5.67 -31.23 -20.29
N LYS A 313 5.32 -30.04 -20.78
CA LYS A 313 4.51 -29.88 -21.99
C LYS A 313 5.40 -29.70 -23.22
N SER A 314 5.03 -30.34 -24.33
CA SER A 314 5.65 -30.13 -25.64
C SER A 314 4.62 -30.31 -26.75
N TYR A 315 5.00 -29.95 -27.98
CA TYR A 315 4.29 -30.33 -29.19
C TYR A 315 4.96 -31.57 -29.79
N ALA A 316 4.18 -32.41 -30.48
CA ALA A 316 4.75 -33.57 -31.17
C ALA A 316 5.87 -33.13 -32.13
N GLY A 317 7.00 -33.85 -32.13
CA GLY A 317 8.15 -33.47 -32.97
C GLY A 317 8.97 -32.27 -32.46
N ARG A 318 8.81 -31.81 -31.20
CA ARG A 318 9.50 -30.63 -30.67
C ARG A 318 10.07 -30.85 -29.27
N GLY A 319 10.91 -29.91 -28.83
CA GLY A 319 11.47 -29.88 -27.49
C GLY A 319 12.95 -30.22 -27.46
N GLU A 320 13.59 -29.78 -26.40
CA GLU A 320 15.02 -29.91 -26.14
C GLU A 320 15.21 -30.30 -24.68
N LEU A 321 16.23 -31.09 -24.42
CA LEU A 321 16.76 -31.39 -23.10
C LEU A 321 18.15 -30.78 -23.02
N ILE A 322 18.38 -30.00 -21.96
CA ILE A 322 19.67 -29.41 -21.64
C ILE A 322 20.21 -30.16 -20.42
N ILE A 323 21.46 -30.59 -20.48
CA ILE A 323 22.16 -31.27 -19.39
C ILE A 323 23.48 -30.54 -19.14
N GLU A 324 23.71 -30.17 -17.90
CA GLU A 324 25.01 -29.71 -17.40
C GLU A 324 25.46 -30.64 -16.28
N SER A 325 26.77 -30.83 -16.14
CA SER A 325 27.35 -31.75 -15.15
C SER A 325 28.42 -31.02 -14.34
N ASP A 326 28.45 -31.23 -13.03
CA ASP A 326 29.48 -30.68 -12.14
C ASP A 326 30.82 -31.44 -12.23
N LEU A 327 30.76 -32.72 -12.63
CA LEU A 327 31.87 -33.65 -12.76
C LEU A 327 31.75 -34.43 -14.08
N PRO A 328 32.82 -35.09 -14.55
CA PRO A 328 32.69 -36.08 -15.61
C PRO A 328 31.66 -37.16 -15.21
N ALA A 329 30.57 -37.28 -15.97
CA ALA A 329 29.44 -38.11 -15.58
C ALA A 329 28.70 -38.73 -16.77
N SER A 330 27.90 -39.74 -16.50
CA SER A 330 26.98 -40.38 -17.44
C SER A 330 25.63 -40.57 -16.79
N ALA A 331 24.57 -40.64 -17.60
CA ALA A 331 23.23 -40.95 -17.10
C ALA A 331 22.35 -41.61 -18.16
N THR A 332 21.34 -42.35 -17.71
CA THR A 332 20.24 -42.82 -18.55
C THR A 332 19.08 -41.85 -18.44
N VAL A 333 18.76 -41.17 -19.54
CA VAL A 333 17.56 -40.33 -19.64
C VAL A 333 16.53 -40.98 -20.55
N SER A 334 15.27 -41.00 -20.13
CA SER A 334 14.15 -41.45 -20.96
C SER A 334 13.04 -40.42 -21.02
N VAL A 335 12.41 -40.29 -22.18
CA VAL A 335 11.21 -39.46 -22.39
C VAL A 335 10.08 -40.35 -22.86
N ASN A 336 8.93 -40.29 -22.17
CA ASN A 336 7.78 -41.16 -22.41
C ASN A 336 8.12 -42.66 -22.41
N GLY A 337 9.11 -43.07 -21.61
CA GLY A 337 9.58 -44.45 -21.52
C GLY A 337 10.61 -44.86 -22.58
N GLU A 338 10.93 -43.99 -23.54
CA GLU A 338 11.94 -44.23 -24.56
C GLU A 338 13.28 -43.60 -24.17
N VAL A 339 14.34 -44.41 -24.13
CA VAL A 339 15.70 -43.96 -23.77
C VAL A 339 16.27 -43.04 -24.85
N LEU A 340 16.92 -41.96 -24.43
CA LEU A 340 17.64 -41.04 -25.31
C LEU A 340 19.01 -41.61 -25.66
N SER A 341 19.46 -41.32 -26.89
CA SER A 341 20.86 -41.51 -27.26
C SER A 341 21.60 -40.25 -26.77
N LEU A 342 22.41 -40.42 -25.74
CA LEU A 342 23.24 -39.36 -25.16
C LEU A 342 24.71 -39.66 -25.48
N ASP A 343 25.58 -38.69 -25.22
CA ASP A 343 27.02 -38.95 -25.21
C ASP A 343 27.38 -39.95 -24.10
N ASP A 344 28.45 -40.73 -24.31
CA ASP A 344 28.89 -41.75 -23.35
C ASP A 344 29.33 -41.12 -22.01
N GLU A 345 29.87 -39.90 -22.05
CA GLU A 345 30.30 -39.12 -20.89
C GLU A 345 30.09 -37.61 -21.12
N PHE A 346 29.48 -36.94 -20.16
CA PHE A 346 29.39 -35.49 -20.04
C PHE A 346 30.61 -34.98 -19.30
N ALA A 347 31.36 -34.06 -19.90
CA ALA A 347 32.44 -33.36 -19.21
C ALA A 347 31.88 -32.34 -18.21
N ALA A 348 32.65 -32.09 -17.14
CA ALA A 348 32.33 -31.07 -16.16
C ALA A 348 32.20 -29.69 -16.80
N ASP A 349 31.26 -28.88 -16.29
CA ASP A 349 31.00 -27.48 -16.66
C ASP A 349 30.62 -27.25 -18.15
N ASN A 350 30.28 -28.32 -18.87
CA ASN A 350 29.81 -28.24 -20.25
C ASN A 350 28.28 -28.37 -20.34
N THR A 351 27.67 -27.59 -21.26
CA THR A 351 26.25 -27.67 -21.58
C THR A 351 26.00 -28.56 -22.80
N TYR A 352 25.24 -29.63 -22.61
CA TYR A 352 24.81 -30.56 -23.64
C TYR A 352 23.36 -30.32 -24.01
N ARG A 353 23.03 -30.38 -25.31
CA ARG A 353 21.67 -30.16 -25.83
C ARG A 353 21.21 -31.32 -26.69
N TYR A 354 20.10 -31.94 -26.30
CA TYR A 354 19.53 -33.10 -26.99
C TYR A 354 18.12 -32.81 -27.48
N SER A 355 17.86 -33.12 -28.75
CA SER A 355 16.51 -33.01 -29.31
C SER A 355 15.58 -34.07 -28.73
N LEU A 356 14.40 -33.63 -28.26
CA LEU A 356 13.34 -34.51 -27.79
C LEU A 356 12.34 -34.89 -28.88
N ALA A 357 12.50 -34.35 -30.10
CA ALA A 357 11.49 -34.38 -31.16
C ALA A 357 10.92 -35.78 -31.45
N ARG A 358 11.76 -36.82 -31.46
CA ARG A 358 11.34 -38.19 -31.77
C ARG A 358 10.45 -38.84 -30.69
N ARG A 359 10.49 -38.33 -29.46
CA ARG A 359 9.91 -38.96 -28.26
C ARG A 359 8.77 -38.15 -27.64
N THR A 360 8.62 -36.90 -28.05
CA THR A 360 7.57 -36.00 -27.55
C THR A 360 6.26 -36.14 -28.32
N ARG A 361 5.14 -36.03 -27.60
CA ARG A 361 3.79 -35.87 -28.11
C ARG A 361 3.21 -34.51 -27.72
N THR A 362 2.17 -34.08 -28.42
CA THR A 362 1.43 -32.86 -28.04
C THR A 362 0.77 -33.03 -26.67
N GLY A 363 0.98 -32.07 -25.77
CA GLY A 363 0.46 -32.09 -24.41
C GLY A 363 1.52 -32.52 -23.39
N VAL A 364 1.10 -33.31 -22.38
CA VAL A 364 1.98 -33.73 -21.27
C VAL A 364 2.86 -34.92 -21.67
N ASN A 365 4.15 -34.77 -21.40
CA ASN A 365 5.23 -35.73 -21.58
C ASN A 365 5.88 -36.03 -20.22
N THR A 366 6.56 -37.17 -20.12
CA THR A 366 7.29 -37.58 -18.92
C THR A 366 8.78 -37.66 -19.20
N LEU A 367 9.60 -37.21 -18.26
CA LEU A 367 11.06 -37.31 -18.26
C LEU A 367 11.47 -38.17 -17.06
N ALA A 368 12.41 -39.08 -17.23
CA ALA A 368 13.03 -39.80 -16.12
C ALA A 368 14.55 -39.85 -16.31
N VAL A 369 15.29 -39.55 -15.25
CA VAL A 369 16.76 -39.63 -15.22
C VAL A 369 17.15 -40.70 -14.20
N SER A 370 18.12 -41.53 -14.55
CA SER A 370 18.54 -42.66 -13.74
C SER A 370 19.99 -43.05 -14.05
N ASN A 371 20.58 -43.90 -13.21
CA ASN A 371 21.94 -44.41 -13.39
C ASN A 371 22.98 -43.30 -13.57
N ILE A 372 22.89 -42.23 -12.78
CA ILE A 372 23.92 -41.18 -12.75
C ILE A 372 25.20 -41.81 -12.17
N ALA A 373 26.30 -41.73 -12.91
CA ALA A 373 27.60 -42.26 -12.52
C ALA A 373 28.71 -41.25 -12.88
N PRO A 374 29.69 -41.01 -12.00
CA PRO A 374 29.87 -41.60 -10.67
C PRO A 374 28.80 -41.11 -9.66
N ALA A 375 28.68 -41.78 -8.51
CA ALA A 375 27.57 -41.53 -7.57
C ALA A 375 27.62 -40.13 -6.94
N GLU A 376 28.79 -39.50 -6.96
CA GLU A 376 29.06 -38.16 -6.46
C GLU A 376 28.70 -37.07 -7.47
N ALA A 377 28.51 -37.41 -8.75
CA ALA A 377 28.21 -36.44 -9.80
C ALA A 377 26.77 -35.94 -9.70
N GLN A 378 26.60 -34.65 -9.98
CA GLN A 378 25.32 -33.98 -10.10
C GLN A 378 25.08 -33.49 -11.52
N LEU A 379 23.90 -33.82 -12.04
CA LEU A 379 23.41 -33.31 -13.31
C LEU A 379 22.37 -32.24 -13.09
N HIS A 380 22.59 -31.08 -13.69
CA HIS A 380 21.58 -30.07 -13.85
C HIS A 380 20.79 -30.35 -15.13
N ILE A 381 19.51 -30.69 -14.95
CA ILE A 381 18.62 -31.11 -16.02
C ILE A 381 17.58 -30.03 -16.27
N GLN A 382 17.51 -29.58 -17.52
CA GLN A 382 16.59 -28.55 -17.95
C GLN A 382 15.78 -28.97 -19.17
N VAL A 383 14.47 -28.68 -19.15
CA VAL A 383 13.58 -28.76 -20.31
C VAL A 383 12.93 -27.40 -20.49
N PRO A 384 13.32 -26.61 -21.51
CA PRO A 384 12.75 -25.29 -21.76
C PRO A 384 11.23 -25.31 -21.98
N TYR A 385 10.59 -24.15 -21.85
CA TYR A 385 9.19 -23.98 -22.26
C TYR A 385 9.07 -24.08 -23.79
N PRO A 386 7.97 -24.65 -24.33
CA PRO A 386 7.80 -24.76 -25.77
C PRO A 386 7.59 -23.37 -26.38
N GLU A 387 8.36 -23.07 -27.42
CA GLU A 387 8.18 -21.84 -28.20
C GLU A 387 7.11 -22.02 -29.29
N LEU A 388 6.31 -20.97 -29.49
CA LEU A 388 5.38 -20.89 -30.60
C LEU A 388 6.14 -20.56 -31.88
N LYS A 389 5.86 -21.30 -32.96
CA LYS A 389 6.40 -20.98 -34.29
C LYS A 389 5.44 -20.06 -35.02
N ASP A 390 5.92 -18.94 -35.53
CA ASP A 390 5.10 -18.11 -36.41
C ASP A 390 4.96 -18.79 -37.78
N ASN A 391 3.73 -19.15 -38.13
CA ASN A 391 3.37 -19.74 -39.41
C ASN A 391 2.25 -18.96 -40.11
N THR A 392 2.06 -17.69 -39.73
CA THR A 392 0.96 -16.84 -40.21
C THR A 392 0.91 -16.76 -41.74
N GLN A 393 2.08 -16.65 -42.38
CA GLN A 393 2.20 -16.55 -43.84
C GLN A 393 1.59 -17.74 -44.59
N ALA A 394 1.74 -18.97 -44.06
CA ALA A 394 1.20 -20.17 -44.70
C ALA A 394 -0.33 -20.24 -44.63
N TYR A 395 -0.95 -19.49 -43.72
CA TYR A 395 -2.40 -19.48 -43.47
C TYR A 395 -3.09 -18.16 -43.84
N GLN A 396 -2.39 -17.21 -44.48
CA GLN A 396 -2.90 -15.85 -44.74
C GLN A 396 -4.29 -15.81 -45.40
N ASN A 397 -4.59 -16.74 -46.33
CA ASN A 397 -5.86 -16.77 -47.06
C ASN A 397 -6.95 -17.63 -46.36
N ARG A 398 -6.63 -18.28 -45.24
CA ARG A 398 -7.57 -19.18 -44.55
C ARG A 398 -8.62 -18.44 -43.73
N PHE A 399 -8.39 -17.17 -43.44
CA PHE A 399 -9.18 -16.39 -42.49
C PHE A 399 -9.89 -15.19 -43.13
N THR A 400 -9.97 -15.12 -44.46
CA THR A 400 -10.57 -13.99 -45.19
C THR A 400 -11.97 -13.63 -44.69
N ALA A 401 -12.85 -14.61 -44.46
CA ALA A 401 -14.19 -14.32 -43.93
C ALA A 401 -14.17 -13.71 -42.51
N VAL A 402 -13.19 -14.08 -41.67
CA VAL A 402 -13.00 -13.48 -40.34
C VAL A 402 -12.42 -12.07 -40.46
N ASP A 403 -11.49 -11.87 -41.40
CA ASP A 403 -10.93 -10.55 -41.70
C ASP A 403 -12.01 -9.58 -42.19
N GLU A 404 -12.87 -10.03 -43.11
CA GLU A 404 -14.01 -9.27 -43.62
C GLU A 404 -15.00 -8.92 -42.50
N LEU A 405 -15.34 -9.88 -41.65
CA LEU A 405 -16.24 -9.65 -40.52
C LEU A 405 -15.69 -8.58 -39.56
N ILE A 406 -14.44 -8.69 -39.13
CA ILE A 406 -13.85 -7.73 -38.19
C ILE A 406 -13.74 -6.35 -38.85
N ASN A 407 -13.33 -6.28 -40.12
CA ASN A 407 -13.25 -5.01 -40.84
C ASN A 407 -14.64 -4.37 -41.04
N GLN A 408 -15.68 -5.17 -41.24
CA GLN A 408 -17.06 -4.69 -41.29
C GLN A 408 -17.49 -4.09 -39.93
N GLU A 409 -17.27 -4.81 -38.83
CA GLU A 409 -17.55 -4.30 -37.47
C GLU A 409 -16.78 -2.99 -37.21
N VAL A 410 -15.51 -2.91 -37.63
CA VAL A 410 -14.73 -1.68 -37.53
C VAL A 410 -15.36 -0.55 -38.34
N ALA A 411 -15.83 -0.82 -39.55
CA ALA A 411 -16.56 0.16 -40.36
C ALA A 411 -17.86 0.63 -39.69
N GLU A 412 -18.55 -0.26 -38.98
CA GLU A 412 -19.82 0.00 -38.28
C GLU A 412 -19.64 0.69 -36.90
N GLY A 413 -18.43 0.78 -36.38
CA GLY A 413 -18.12 1.58 -35.19
C GLY A 413 -17.23 0.90 -34.15
N PHE A 414 -16.95 -0.40 -34.31
CA PHE A 414 -15.99 -1.09 -33.47
C PHE A 414 -14.61 -0.41 -33.56
N PRO A 415 -13.92 -0.08 -32.44
CA PRO A 415 -12.67 0.66 -32.51
C PRO A 415 -11.55 -0.10 -33.23
N GLY A 416 -11.34 -1.37 -32.86
CA GLY A 416 -10.27 -2.21 -33.38
C GLY A 416 -10.01 -3.43 -32.51
N ALA A 417 -9.17 -4.34 -32.98
CA ALA A 417 -8.79 -5.56 -32.26
C ALA A 417 -7.44 -6.10 -32.72
N VAL A 418 -6.86 -6.99 -31.92
CA VAL A 418 -5.77 -7.89 -32.32
C VAL A 418 -6.26 -9.32 -32.20
N LEU A 419 -6.22 -10.08 -33.30
CA LEU A 419 -6.60 -11.50 -33.31
C LEU A 419 -5.34 -12.37 -33.40
N LEU A 420 -5.10 -13.15 -32.34
CA LEU A 420 -4.08 -14.20 -32.29
C LEU A 420 -4.77 -15.57 -32.27
N ILE A 421 -4.41 -16.45 -33.20
CA ILE A 421 -4.85 -17.85 -33.20
C ILE A 421 -3.62 -18.73 -33.11
N VAL A 422 -3.56 -19.50 -32.04
CA VAL A 422 -2.53 -20.52 -31.80
C VAL A 422 -3.15 -21.89 -31.96
N LYS A 423 -2.55 -22.72 -32.81
CA LYS A 423 -2.97 -24.11 -33.02
C LYS A 423 -1.73 -25.00 -33.12
N ASP A 424 -1.69 -26.08 -32.34
CA ASP A 424 -0.61 -27.08 -32.38
C ASP A 424 0.81 -26.47 -32.26
N GLY A 425 0.93 -25.36 -31.50
CA GLY A 425 2.21 -24.68 -31.27
C GLY A 425 2.63 -23.77 -32.41
N GLU A 426 1.72 -23.47 -33.32
CA GLU A 426 1.91 -22.54 -34.42
C GLU A 426 0.98 -21.35 -34.25
N ILE A 427 1.52 -20.16 -34.43
CA ILE A 427 0.73 -18.96 -34.63
C ILE A 427 0.28 -19.01 -36.08
N ILE A 428 -1.00 -19.31 -36.29
CA ILE A 428 -1.59 -19.42 -37.63
C ILE A 428 -2.33 -18.15 -38.04
N LYS A 429 -2.55 -17.22 -37.11
CA LYS A 429 -3.05 -15.87 -37.37
C LYS A 429 -2.54 -14.92 -36.30
N ARG A 430 -2.05 -13.76 -36.73
CA ARG A 430 -1.70 -12.61 -35.88
C ARG A 430 -1.93 -11.34 -36.67
N THR A 431 -3.09 -10.72 -36.50
CA THR A 431 -3.52 -9.57 -37.31
C THR A 431 -4.12 -8.49 -36.42
N ALA A 432 -3.78 -7.24 -36.70
CA ALA A 432 -4.37 -6.07 -36.07
C ALA A 432 -5.41 -5.44 -37.01
N TYR A 433 -6.51 -4.95 -36.46
CA TYR A 433 -7.63 -4.36 -37.19
C TYR A 433 -8.03 -3.04 -36.55
N GLY A 434 -8.47 -2.09 -37.37
CA GLY A 434 -8.96 -0.79 -36.91
C GLY A 434 -7.89 0.02 -36.18
N TYR A 435 -8.26 0.59 -35.05
CA TYR A 435 -7.54 1.69 -34.41
C TYR A 435 -7.37 1.45 -32.91
N GLN A 436 -6.17 1.72 -32.39
CA GLN A 436 -5.95 1.80 -30.95
C GLN A 436 -6.55 3.08 -30.36
N LYS A 437 -6.72 4.14 -31.16
CA LYS A 437 -7.41 5.38 -30.79
C LYS A 437 -8.09 6.01 -31.99
N ARG A 438 -9.42 6.06 -31.98
CA ARG A 438 -10.25 6.55 -33.10
C ARG A 438 -10.91 7.91 -32.84
N TYR A 439 -11.16 8.25 -31.58
CA TYR A 439 -11.92 9.44 -31.18
C TYR A 439 -11.10 10.35 -30.27
N ASP A 440 -11.42 11.64 -30.28
CA ASP A 440 -10.95 12.62 -29.30
C ASP A 440 -11.78 12.55 -28.00
N GLU A 441 -11.43 13.33 -26.98
CA GLU A 441 -12.12 13.38 -25.68
C GLU A 441 -13.61 13.77 -25.77
N ASN A 442 -14.03 14.42 -26.86
CA ASN A 442 -15.42 14.84 -27.07
C ASN A 442 -16.26 13.75 -27.74
N GLY A 443 -15.62 12.69 -28.26
CA GLY A 443 -16.28 11.64 -29.05
C GLY A 443 -16.29 11.90 -30.54
N LEU A 444 -15.54 12.90 -31.02
CA LEU A 444 -15.43 13.19 -32.44
C LEU A 444 -14.31 12.34 -33.07
N PRO A 445 -14.51 11.84 -34.30
CA PRO A 445 -13.46 11.11 -35.01
C PRO A 445 -12.20 11.96 -35.16
N LEU A 446 -11.04 11.38 -34.85
CA LEU A 446 -9.75 12.03 -35.07
C LEU A 446 -9.50 12.20 -36.57
N ALA A 447 -8.94 13.35 -36.97
CA ALA A 447 -8.47 13.57 -38.34
C ALA A 447 -7.37 12.57 -38.75
N SER A 448 -6.57 12.12 -37.77
CA SER A 448 -5.57 11.07 -37.94
C SER A 448 -5.73 10.04 -36.81
N PRO A 449 -6.59 9.01 -36.99
CA PRO A 449 -6.75 7.98 -35.98
C PRO A 449 -5.50 7.10 -35.89
N GLN A 450 -5.18 6.63 -34.70
CA GLN A 450 -3.98 5.82 -34.46
C GLN A 450 -4.27 4.35 -34.80
N PRO A 451 -3.58 3.74 -35.76
CA PRO A 451 -3.85 2.36 -36.16
C PRO A 451 -3.52 1.37 -35.04
N MET A 452 -4.31 0.30 -34.98
CA MET A 452 -4.03 -0.82 -34.09
C MET A 452 -2.75 -1.54 -34.53
N ARG A 453 -1.93 -1.96 -33.57
CA ARG A 453 -0.73 -2.78 -33.81
C ARG A 453 -0.81 -4.12 -33.09
N THR A 454 -0.10 -5.12 -33.57
CA THR A 454 -0.05 -6.47 -32.98
C THR A 454 0.70 -6.54 -31.64
N ASP A 455 1.30 -5.43 -31.21
CA ASP A 455 1.96 -5.21 -29.93
C ASP A 455 1.25 -4.14 -29.06
N THR A 456 0.04 -3.71 -29.45
CA THR A 456 -0.76 -2.78 -28.64
C THR A 456 -1.12 -3.43 -27.29
N ILE A 457 -0.91 -2.69 -26.20
CA ILE A 457 -1.24 -3.16 -24.85
C ILE A 457 -2.69 -2.75 -24.51
N PHE A 458 -3.41 -3.66 -23.87
CA PHE A 458 -4.82 -3.47 -23.53
C PHE A 458 -5.01 -3.51 -22.02
N ASP A 459 -5.91 -2.65 -21.51
CA ASP A 459 -6.38 -2.78 -20.14
C ASP A 459 -7.11 -4.13 -19.96
N LEU A 460 -6.68 -4.92 -18.99
CA LEU A 460 -7.22 -6.25 -18.75
C LEU A 460 -8.59 -6.23 -18.06
N ALA A 461 -8.96 -5.12 -17.43
CA ALA A 461 -10.16 -5.00 -16.61
C ALA A 461 -10.32 -6.21 -15.66
N SER A 462 -11.45 -6.92 -15.70
CA SER A 462 -11.68 -8.09 -14.83
C SER A 462 -10.74 -9.28 -15.07
N ASN A 463 -10.01 -9.35 -16.18
CA ASN A 463 -8.99 -10.37 -16.38
C ASN A 463 -7.83 -10.21 -15.39
N THR A 464 -7.65 -9.01 -14.80
CA THR A 464 -6.67 -8.75 -13.72
C THR A 464 -6.77 -9.76 -12.59
N LYS A 465 -7.98 -10.24 -12.26
CA LYS A 465 -8.17 -11.27 -11.23
C LYS A 465 -7.32 -12.52 -11.48
N MET A 466 -7.30 -13.00 -12.73
CA MET A 466 -6.55 -14.19 -13.12
C MET A 466 -5.06 -13.90 -13.26
N PHE A 467 -4.68 -12.72 -13.75
CA PHE A 467 -3.27 -12.36 -13.97
C PHE A 467 -2.58 -11.75 -12.74
N ALA A 468 -3.30 -11.41 -11.68
CA ALA A 468 -2.74 -10.84 -10.46
C ALA A 468 -3.19 -11.63 -9.23
N THR A 469 -4.41 -11.39 -8.74
CA THR A 469 -4.87 -11.92 -7.44
C THR A 469 -4.79 -13.45 -7.37
N THR A 470 -5.32 -14.16 -8.36
CA THR A 470 -5.31 -15.63 -8.37
C THR A 470 -3.89 -16.18 -8.46
N LEU A 471 -3.03 -15.60 -9.30
CA LEU A 471 -1.62 -16.03 -9.38
C LEU A 471 -0.87 -15.77 -8.07
N ALA A 472 -1.11 -14.63 -7.43
CA ALA A 472 -0.53 -14.31 -6.13
C ALA A 472 -0.94 -15.32 -5.06
N LEU A 473 -2.23 -15.66 -4.99
CA LEU A 473 -2.74 -16.69 -4.07
C LEU A 473 -2.14 -18.06 -4.36
N MET A 474 -2.05 -18.47 -5.64
CA MET A 474 -1.44 -19.74 -6.03
C MET A 474 0.03 -19.81 -5.60
N HIS A 475 0.78 -18.71 -5.75
CA HIS A 475 2.16 -18.61 -5.28
C HIS A 475 2.26 -18.71 -3.75
N LEU A 476 1.38 -18.03 -3.01
CA LEU A 476 1.33 -18.12 -1.55
C LEU A 476 0.93 -19.53 -1.05
N VAL A 477 0.09 -20.25 -1.79
CA VAL A 477 -0.24 -21.66 -1.49
C VAL A 477 0.97 -22.56 -1.72
N GLU A 478 1.65 -22.41 -2.87
CA GLU A 478 2.83 -23.22 -3.21
C GLU A 478 3.96 -23.02 -2.19
N THR A 479 4.12 -21.79 -1.68
CA THR A 479 5.13 -21.45 -0.66
C THR A 479 4.67 -21.76 0.77
N GLY A 480 3.46 -22.31 0.96
CA GLY A 480 2.92 -22.69 2.27
C GLY A 480 2.47 -21.54 3.16
N GLN A 481 2.42 -20.31 2.64
CA GLN A 481 2.00 -19.11 3.36
C GLN A 481 0.46 -18.94 3.39
N LEU A 482 -0.24 -19.56 2.43
CA LEU A 482 -1.70 -19.54 2.36
C LEU A 482 -2.28 -20.95 2.27
N ASP A 483 -3.30 -21.22 3.08
CA ASP A 483 -4.14 -22.41 3.02
C ASP A 483 -5.57 -21.97 2.73
N VAL A 484 -6.06 -22.31 1.54
CA VAL A 484 -7.39 -21.90 1.05
C VAL A 484 -8.53 -22.45 1.91
N THR A 485 -8.28 -23.48 2.73
CA THR A 485 -9.28 -24.09 3.60
C THR A 485 -9.41 -23.37 4.95
N GLN A 486 -8.48 -22.47 5.29
CA GLN A 486 -8.56 -21.69 6.52
C GLN A 486 -9.67 -20.65 6.48
N PRO A 487 -10.26 -20.32 7.64
CA PRO A 487 -11.14 -19.17 7.77
C PRO A 487 -10.43 -17.88 7.36
N ILE A 488 -11.14 -16.93 6.75
CA ILE A 488 -10.59 -15.62 6.37
C ILE A 488 -9.97 -14.91 7.58
N LYS A 489 -10.60 -15.05 8.77
CA LYS A 489 -10.10 -14.47 10.02
C LYS A 489 -8.71 -14.95 10.46
N HIS A 490 -8.23 -16.06 9.92
CA HIS A 490 -6.87 -16.54 10.18
C HIS A 490 -5.85 -15.53 9.63
N TYR A 491 -6.12 -14.96 8.47
CA TYR A 491 -5.27 -13.95 7.83
C TYR A 491 -5.69 -12.53 8.23
N LEU A 492 -6.99 -12.29 8.40
CA LEU A 492 -7.54 -10.98 8.78
C LEU A 492 -8.25 -11.09 10.15
N PRO A 493 -7.54 -11.03 11.30
CA PRO A 493 -8.12 -11.25 12.63
C PRO A 493 -9.35 -10.39 12.96
N GLU A 494 -9.44 -9.21 12.37
CA GLU A 494 -10.55 -8.27 12.50
C GLU A 494 -11.82 -8.66 11.69
N TYR A 495 -11.76 -9.70 10.85
CA TYR A 495 -12.87 -10.20 10.04
C TYR A 495 -13.86 -11.01 10.89
N LEU A 496 -14.62 -10.30 11.72
CA LEU A 496 -15.50 -10.86 12.76
C LEU A 496 -16.95 -10.34 12.63
N GLY A 497 -17.89 -11.07 13.23
CA GLY A 497 -19.30 -10.72 13.32
C GLY A 497 -20.14 -11.11 12.09
N ALA A 498 -21.46 -11.21 12.30
CA ALA A 498 -22.46 -11.55 11.28
C ALA A 498 -22.19 -12.86 10.50
N GLY A 499 -21.45 -13.80 11.07
CA GLY A 499 -21.14 -15.10 10.46
C GLY A 499 -19.91 -15.10 9.55
N ARG A 500 -19.10 -14.04 9.58
CA ARG A 500 -17.80 -13.94 8.89
C ARG A 500 -16.81 -15.01 9.33
N GLU A 501 -16.86 -15.42 10.59
CA GLU A 501 -15.95 -16.39 11.20
C GLU A 501 -16.05 -17.79 10.57
N ALA A 502 -17.17 -18.09 9.90
CA ALA A 502 -17.41 -19.35 9.21
C ALA A 502 -16.93 -19.34 7.75
N ARG A 503 -16.55 -18.18 7.19
CA ARG A 503 -16.15 -18.04 5.79
C ARG A 503 -14.69 -18.39 5.60
N ARG A 504 -14.42 -19.21 4.60
CA ARG A 504 -13.07 -19.66 4.22
C ARG A 504 -12.56 -18.86 3.03
N VAL A 505 -11.24 -18.87 2.85
CA VAL A 505 -10.62 -18.30 1.65
C VAL A 505 -11.17 -18.98 0.38
N SER A 506 -11.43 -20.29 0.42
CA SER A 506 -12.09 -21.05 -0.64
C SER A 506 -13.48 -20.52 -1.01
N ASP A 507 -14.22 -19.96 -0.05
CA ASP A 507 -15.57 -19.42 -0.30
C ASP A 507 -15.48 -18.12 -1.12
N LEU A 508 -14.42 -17.33 -0.93
CA LEU A 508 -14.15 -16.14 -1.75
C LEU A 508 -13.80 -16.56 -3.19
N LEU A 509 -12.84 -17.49 -3.34
CA LEU A 509 -12.37 -18.00 -4.63
C LEU A 509 -13.48 -18.65 -5.47
N SER A 510 -14.36 -19.41 -4.82
CA SER A 510 -15.48 -20.09 -5.49
C SER A 510 -16.72 -19.22 -5.65
N HIS A 511 -16.66 -17.95 -5.22
CA HIS A 511 -17.80 -17.04 -5.23
C HIS A 511 -19.00 -17.46 -4.36
N GLN A 512 -18.78 -18.28 -3.33
CA GLN A 512 -19.82 -18.83 -2.43
C GLN A 512 -19.88 -18.14 -1.05
N SER A 513 -19.08 -17.11 -0.85
CA SER A 513 -19.03 -16.25 0.34
C SER A 513 -20.33 -15.47 0.63
N GLY A 514 -21.29 -15.46 -0.29
CA GLY A 514 -22.59 -14.80 -0.11
C GLY A 514 -22.57 -13.27 -0.18
N TYR A 515 -21.45 -12.68 -0.59
CA TYR A 515 -21.35 -11.24 -0.86
C TYR A 515 -22.09 -10.85 -2.15
N SER A 516 -22.52 -9.59 -2.21
CA SER A 516 -23.11 -9.01 -3.42
C SER A 516 -22.10 -8.89 -4.56
N PRO A 517 -22.53 -8.79 -5.82
CA PRO A 517 -21.63 -8.62 -6.95
C PRO A 517 -20.67 -7.42 -6.81
N SER A 518 -21.18 -6.28 -6.33
CA SER A 518 -20.38 -5.09 -6.08
C SER A 518 -21.03 -4.16 -5.04
N ILE A 519 -20.22 -3.25 -4.50
CA ILE A 519 -20.68 -2.09 -3.73
C ILE A 519 -20.03 -0.87 -4.38
N ALA A 520 -20.86 0.12 -4.75
CA ALA A 520 -20.39 1.37 -5.33
C ALA A 520 -19.89 2.32 -4.22
N PHE A 521 -18.75 1.98 -3.59
CA PHE A 521 -18.17 2.79 -2.51
C PHE A 521 -17.90 4.24 -2.96
N TYR A 522 -17.64 4.46 -4.25
CA TYR A 522 -17.39 5.78 -4.82
C TYR A 522 -18.65 6.64 -4.95
N ASP A 523 -19.86 6.10 -4.76
CA ASP A 523 -21.13 6.81 -4.98
C ASP A 523 -21.82 7.12 -3.63
N PRO A 524 -22.01 8.40 -3.26
CA PRO A 524 -22.71 8.78 -2.03
C PRO A 524 -24.20 8.37 -2.04
N ALA A 525 -24.78 8.11 -3.21
CA ALA A 525 -26.16 7.66 -3.40
C ALA A 525 -26.28 6.13 -3.54
N ASN A 526 -25.22 5.36 -3.24
CA ASN A 526 -25.27 3.90 -3.31
C ASN A 526 -26.39 3.30 -2.42
N ARG A 527 -26.89 2.11 -2.82
CA ARG A 527 -28.02 1.42 -2.17
C ARG A 527 -27.85 1.08 -0.69
N LEU A 528 -26.62 1.06 -0.16
CA LEU A 528 -26.33 0.75 1.25
C LEU A 528 -26.24 2.02 2.12
N GLY A 529 -26.41 3.19 1.51
CA GLY A 529 -26.41 4.51 2.14
C GLY A 529 -25.04 5.17 2.25
N LYS A 530 -25.04 6.44 2.69
CA LYS A 530 -23.83 7.29 2.82
C LYS A 530 -22.72 6.67 3.65
N ARG A 531 -23.02 5.77 4.61
CA ARG A 531 -22.02 5.07 5.42
C ARG A 531 -21.02 4.25 4.59
N PHE A 532 -21.48 3.69 3.47
CA PHE A 532 -20.67 2.92 2.53
C PHE A 532 -20.03 3.77 1.44
N TYR A 533 -20.19 5.09 1.49
CA TYR A 533 -19.41 5.99 0.63
C TYR A 533 -17.98 6.13 1.17
N SER A 534 -17.01 5.84 0.33
CA SER A 534 -15.59 5.97 0.62
C SER A 534 -14.79 6.15 -0.66
N GLN A 535 -13.87 7.12 -0.63
CA GLN A 535 -12.80 7.27 -1.62
C GLN A 535 -11.41 7.00 -1.01
N SER A 536 -11.37 6.61 0.26
CA SER A 536 -10.15 6.18 0.94
C SER A 536 -10.02 4.66 0.84
N ARG A 537 -8.84 4.21 0.40
CA ARG A 537 -8.50 2.78 0.35
C ARG A 537 -8.64 2.12 1.72
N GLN A 538 -8.16 2.78 2.79
CA GLN A 538 -8.22 2.28 4.15
C GLN A 538 -9.67 2.08 4.60
N ARG A 539 -10.50 3.14 4.54
CA ARG A 539 -11.91 3.06 4.91
C ARG A 539 -12.67 2.01 4.08
N THR A 540 -12.39 1.91 2.78
CA THR A 540 -13.02 0.87 1.94
C THR A 540 -12.60 -0.53 2.39
N SER A 541 -11.34 -0.73 2.74
CA SER A 541 -10.83 -2.01 3.25
C SER A 541 -11.48 -2.37 4.60
N GLU A 542 -11.56 -1.41 5.52
CA GLU A 542 -12.25 -1.57 6.80
C GLU A 542 -13.72 -1.95 6.59
N LEU A 543 -14.44 -1.25 5.70
CA LEU A 543 -15.82 -1.55 5.37
C LEU A 543 -15.96 -2.95 4.76
N LEU A 544 -15.08 -3.34 3.84
CA LEU A 544 -15.08 -4.69 3.24
C LEU A 544 -14.90 -5.78 4.30
N ILE A 545 -13.94 -5.59 5.20
CA ILE A 545 -13.58 -6.56 6.22
C ILE A 545 -14.68 -6.66 7.29
N THR A 546 -15.15 -5.52 7.81
CA THR A 546 -15.95 -5.48 9.04
C THR A 546 -17.45 -5.30 8.80
N GLN A 547 -17.85 -4.68 7.69
CA GLN A 547 -19.22 -4.17 7.53
C GLN A 547 -19.94 -4.61 6.24
N ALA A 548 -19.23 -5.05 5.20
CA ALA A 548 -19.85 -5.43 3.93
C ALA A 548 -20.94 -6.49 4.16
N PRO A 549 -22.20 -6.23 3.75
CA PRO A 549 -23.30 -7.14 4.04
C PRO A 549 -23.25 -8.39 3.16
N PHE A 550 -23.73 -9.51 3.69
CA PHE A 550 -24.04 -10.69 2.90
C PHE A 550 -25.45 -10.55 2.29
N GLU A 551 -25.61 -10.88 1.01
CA GLU A 551 -26.92 -10.97 0.34
C GLU A 551 -27.56 -12.35 0.49
N VAL A 552 -26.74 -13.40 0.63
CA VAL A 552 -27.18 -14.79 0.79
C VAL A 552 -26.33 -15.54 1.82
N SER A 553 -26.90 -16.59 2.41
CA SER A 553 -26.19 -17.45 3.37
C SER A 553 -25.05 -18.26 2.71
N ASN A 554 -24.06 -18.70 3.51
CA ASN A 554 -22.88 -19.42 3.00
C ASN A 554 -23.19 -20.68 2.22
N GLY A 555 -22.47 -20.88 1.11
CA GLY A 555 -22.49 -22.12 0.34
C GLY A 555 -23.81 -22.43 -0.37
N LEU A 556 -24.82 -21.56 -0.30
CA LEU A 556 -26.13 -21.81 -0.91
C LEU A 556 -26.14 -21.53 -2.41
N ASN A 557 -25.46 -20.47 -2.88
CA ASN A 557 -25.35 -20.09 -4.30
C ASN A 557 -24.04 -19.37 -4.58
N ALA A 558 -23.44 -19.61 -5.75
CA ALA A 558 -22.30 -18.84 -6.23
C ALA A 558 -22.78 -17.50 -6.83
N SER A 559 -22.20 -16.38 -6.37
CA SER A 559 -22.45 -15.03 -6.86
C SER A 559 -21.13 -14.35 -7.24
N TYR A 560 -20.94 -14.09 -8.54
CA TYR A 560 -19.73 -13.44 -9.03
C TYR A 560 -19.60 -12.05 -8.39
N SER A 561 -18.57 -11.88 -7.55
CA SER A 561 -18.45 -10.77 -6.60
C SER A 561 -17.05 -10.17 -6.60
N ASP A 562 -16.98 -8.87 -6.82
CA ASP A 562 -15.76 -8.08 -6.72
C ASP A 562 -15.28 -7.97 -5.27
N ILE A 563 -16.20 -8.02 -4.29
CA ILE A 563 -15.87 -8.02 -2.86
C ILE A 563 -14.95 -9.18 -2.52
N ASN A 564 -15.20 -10.35 -3.12
CA ASN A 564 -14.37 -11.51 -2.87
C ASN A 564 -12.93 -11.28 -3.28
N PHE A 565 -12.71 -10.70 -4.47
CA PHE A 565 -11.36 -10.46 -4.98
C PHE A 565 -10.68 -9.28 -4.29
N MET A 566 -11.44 -8.27 -3.85
CA MET A 566 -10.89 -7.21 -2.99
C MET A 566 -10.41 -7.77 -1.65
N LEU A 567 -11.20 -8.64 -0.99
CA LEU A 567 -10.78 -9.32 0.24
C LEU A 567 -9.59 -10.25 0.03
N LEU A 568 -9.55 -10.99 -1.08
CA LEU A 568 -8.39 -11.82 -1.44
C LEU A 568 -7.13 -10.97 -1.66
N GLY A 569 -7.26 -9.79 -2.27
CA GLY A 569 -6.16 -8.82 -2.37
C GLY A 569 -5.64 -8.40 -0.98
N LEU A 570 -6.55 -8.04 -0.06
CA LEU A 570 -6.18 -7.70 1.31
C LEU A 570 -5.51 -8.85 2.08
N ILE A 571 -5.91 -10.10 1.82
CA ILE A 571 -5.24 -11.27 2.38
C ILE A 571 -3.80 -11.38 1.86
N VAL A 572 -3.58 -11.21 0.55
CA VAL A 572 -2.23 -11.21 -0.03
C VAL A 572 -1.37 -10.18 0.67
N GLU A 573 -1.84 -8.93 0.75
CA GLU A 573 -1.08 -7.83 1.35
C GLU A 573 -0.82 -8.02 2.84
N ARG A 574 -1.75 -8.64 3.56
CA ARG A 574 -1.57 -8.94 4.98
C ARG A 574 -0.51 -10.02 5.21
N ILE A 575 -0.44 -11.01 4.34
CA ILE A 575 0.56 -12.09 4.43
C ILE A 575 1.94 -11.56 4.06
N THR A 576 2.03 -10.75 3.00
CA THR A 576 3.31 -10.34 2.42
C THR A 576 3.85 -9.03 2.97
N GLY A 577 3.01 -8.19 3.59
CA GLY A 577 3.35 -6.81 3.93
C GLY A 577 3.49 -5.88 2.72
N MET A 578 3.18 -6.34 1.51
CA MET A 578 3.34 -5.61 0.25
C MET A 578 1.99 -5.37 -0.42
N PRO A 579 1.76 -4.20 -1.04
CA PRO A 579 0.63 -3.99 -1.95
C PRO A 579 0.54 -5.06 -3.05
N LEU A 580 -0.68 -5.47 -3.42
CA LEU A 580 -0.89 -6.56 -4.39
C LEU A 580 -0.16 -6.34 -5.73
N ASP A 581 -0.13 -5.10 -6.20
CA ASP A 581 0.52 -4.73 -7.46
C ASP A 581 2.04 -4.90 -7.40
N ARG A 582 2.66 -4.50 -6.28
CA ARG A 582 4.10 -4.70 -6.03
C ARG A 582 4.45 -6.17 -5.87
N TYR A 583 3.67 -6.90 -5.10
CA TYR A 583 3.89 -8.34 -4.92
C TYR A 583 3.80 -9.08 -6.27
N CYS A 584 2.79 -8.78 -7.08
CA CYS A 584 2.68 -9.38 -8.42
C CYS A 584 3.88 -9.02 -9.32
N GLU A 585 4.34 -7.77 -9.29
CA GLU A 585 5.47 -7.33 -10.09
C GLU A 585 6.77 -8.04 -9.72
N GLU A 586 7.12 -8.05 -8.43
CA GLU A 586 8.40 -8.57 -7.92
C GLU A 586 8.44 -10.10 -7.91
N TRP A 587 7.36 -10.76 -7.50
CA TRP A 587 7.36 -12.20 -7.24
C TRP A 587 6.77 -13.04 -8.37
N LEU A 588 6.06 -12.42 -9.31
CA LEU A 588 5.43 -13.14 -10.41
C LEU A 588 5.92 -12.62 -11.76
N TYR A 589 5.74 -11.33 -12.05
CA TYR A 589 5.93 -10.81 -13.41
C TYR A 589 7.40 -10.73 -13.79
N GLN A 590 8.26 -10.18 -12.93
CA GLN A 590 9.69 -10.09 -13.19
C GLN A 590 10.35 -11.49 -13.31
N PRO A 591 10.11 -12.45 -12.39
CA PRO A 591 10.66 -13.80 -12.52
C PRO A 591 10.17 -14.53 -13.77
N LEU A 592 8.93 -14.27 -14.21
CA LEU A 592 8.39 -14.83 -15.46
C LEU A 592 8.84 -14.05 -16.72
N GLY A 593 9.58 -12.96 -16.57
CA GLY A 593 10.02 -12.11 -17.69
C GLY A 593 8.88 -11.34 -18.37
N LEU A 594 7.74 -11.15 -17.69
CA LEU A 594 6.57 -10.46 -18.22
C LEU A 594 6.80 -8.93 -18.16
N LYS A 595 7.16 -8.34 -19.29
CA LYS A 595 7.48 -6.90 -19.39
C LYS A 595 6.26 -6.00 -19.67
N ASN A 596 5.19 -6.58 -20.20
CA ASN A 596 3.99 -5.85 -20.64
C ASN A 596 2.73 -6.26 -19.84
N THR A 597 2.93 -6.85 -18.66
CA THR A 597 1.86 -7.15 -17.69
C THR A 597 2.20 -6.41 -16.41
N LEU A 598 1.50 -5.30 -16.16
CA LEU A 598 1.86 -4.37 -15.11
C LEU A 598 0.67 -3.52 -14.67
N PHE A 599 0.78 -2.97 -13.46
CA PHE A 599 -0.10 -1.94 -12.94
C PHE A 599 0.48 -0.55 -13.19
N ASN A 600 -0.39 0.42 -13.44
CA ASN A 600 -0.07 1.85 -13.59
C ASN A 600 1.12 2.13 -14.54
N PRO A 601 1.07 1.64 -15.79
CA PRO A 601 2.22 1.63 -16.70
C PRO A 601 2.80 3.01 -17.01
N LEU A 602 1.96 4.06 -17.05
CA LEU A 602 2.42 5.43 -17.32
C LEU A 602 3.34 5.97 -16.22
N GLN A 603 3.23 5.46 -14.99
CA GLN A 603 4.16 5.81 -13.89
C GLN A 603 5.48 5.05 -14.00
N LYS A 604 5.56 4.06 -14.89
CA LYS A 604 6.70 3.13 -15.06
C LYS A 604 7.42 3.34 -16.40
N GLY A 605 7.34 4.55 -16.95
CA GLY A 605 8.05 4.94 -18.16
C GLY A 605 7.40 4.55 -19.48
N HIS A 606 6.22 3.92 -19.47
CA HIS A 606 5.47 3.69 -20.70
C HIS A 606 4.72 4.93 -21.18
N HIS A 607 4.50 5.02 -22.48
CA HIS A 607 3.81 6.11 -23.15
C HIS A 607 2.40 5.70 -23.57
N LYS A 608 1.45 6.65 -23.53
CA LYS A 608 0.04 6.41 -23.91
C LYS A 608 -0.11 5.75 -25.29
N GLY A 609 0.76 6.06 -26.25
CA GLY A 609 0.74 5.49 -27.60
C GLY A 609 1.00 3.98 -27.68
N GLU A 610 1.45 3.35 -26.59
CA GLU A 610 1.60 1.90 -26.47
C GLU A 610 0.26 1.20 -26.18
N PHE A 611 -0.74 1.93 -25.67
CA PHE A 611 -1.99 1.39 -25.18
C PHE A 611 -3.17 1.68 -26.11
N ALA A 612 -4.12 0.76 -26.17
CA ALA A 612 -5.44 1.04 -26.70
C ALA A 612 -6.18 2.02 -25.77
N ALA A 613 -6.94 2.95 -26.36
CA ALA A 613 -7.86 3.79 -25.61
C ALA A 613 -9.03 2.93 -25.11
N THR A 614 -9.27 2.94 -23.80
CA THR A 614 -10.20 2.03 -23.12
C THR A 614 -11.60 2.63 -22.99
N GLU A 615 -11.70 3.90 -22.58
CA GLU A 615 -12.99 4.56 -22.38
C GLU A 615 -12.87 6.06 -22.67
N LEU A 616 -13.82 6.59 -23.45
CA LEU A 616 -13.77 7.93 -24.04
C LEU A 616 -13.77 9.05 -22.99
N ARG A 617 -14.66 8.94 -22.00
CA ARG A 617 -14.91 9.93 -20.94
C ARG A 617 -14.73 9.31 -19.56
N GLY A 618 -13.62 8.58 -19.40
CA GLY A 618 -13.31 7.82 -18.21
C GLY A 618 -14.46 6.94 -17.75
N ASN A 619 -14.71 6.94 -16.44
CA ASN A 619 -15.71 6.06 -15.82
C ASN A 619 -17.12 6.71 -15.73
N THR A 620 -17.39 7.76 -16.51
CA THR A 620 -18.70 8.44 -16.55
C THR A 620 -19.79 7.63 -17.27
N ARG A 621 -19.42 6.58 -18.02
CA ARG A 621 -20.35 5.82 -18.89
C ARG A 621 -21.13 6.75 -19.82
N ASP A 622 -20.41 7.57 -20.58
CA ASP A 622 -20.97 8.59 -21.47
C ASP A 622 -21.88 9.60 -20.76
N GLY A 623 -21.50 9.99 -19.54
CA GLY A 623 -22.24 10.95 -18.69
C GLY A 623 -23.43 10.37 -17.95
N ARG A 624 -23.67 9.05 -18.00
CA ARG A 624 -24.75 8.38 -17.24
C ARG A 624 -24.47 8.27 -15.75
N ILE A 625 -23.20 8.31 -15.36
CA ILE A 625 -22.75 8.18 -13.98
C ILE A 625 -21.96 9.44 -13.62
N THR A 626 -22.25 9.99 -12.45
CA THR A 626 -21.51 11.11 -11.88
C THR A 626 -21.27 10.86 -10.39
N PHE A 627 -20.06 11.13 -9.93
CA PHE A 627 -19.67 11.08 -8.52
C PHE A 627 -18.40 11.93 -8.33
N PRO A 628 -18.06 12.32 -7.08
CA PRO A 628 -16.87 13.12 -6.83
C PRO A 628 -15.61 12.44 -7.37
N ASN A 629 -14.67 13.19 -7.96
CA ASN A 629 -13.41 12.66 -8.51
C ASN A 629 -13.56 11.60 -9.63
N ILE A 630 -14.70 11.59 -10.32
CA ILE A 630 -14.87 10.79 -11.54
C ILE A 630 -13.88 11.26 -12.62
N ARG A 631 -13.36 10.31 -13.41
CA ARG A 631 -12.46 10.63 -14.53
C ARG A 631 -13.31 10.96 -15.74
N GLU A 632 -13.11 12.14 -16.30
CA GLU A 632 -13.85 12.63 -17.47
C GLU A 632 -13.02 12.65 -18.77
N TYR A 633 -11.76 12.20 -18.69
CA TYR A 633 -10.84 12.14 -19.83
C TYR A 633 -10.70 10.71 -20.38
N THR A 634 -10.22 10.60 -21.62
CA THR A 634 -9.99 9.29 -22.27
C THR A 634 -8.94 8.47 -21.53
N LEU A 635 -9.30 7.27 -21.09
CA LEU A 635 -8.38 6.34 -20.43
C LEU A 635 -7.52 5.64 -21.49
N GLN A 636 -6.20 5.70 -21.30
CA GLN A 636 -5.22 5.10 -22.20
C GLN A 636 -3.89 4.94 -21.45
N GLY A 637 -3.61 3.72 -20.98
CA GLY A 637 -2.46 3.40 -20.12
C GLY A 637 -2.73 3.66 -18.65
#